data_AF-F4WQA6-F1
#
_entry.id   AF-F4WQA6-F1
#
_cell.length_a   1.000
_cell.length_b   1.000
_cell.length_c   1.000
_cell.angle_alpha   90.00
_cell.angle_beta   90.00
_cell.angle_gamma   90.00
#
_symmetry.space_group_name_H-M   'P 1'
#
loop_
_entity.id
_entity.type
_entity.pdbx_description
1 polymer ?
#
loop_
_entity_poly.entity_id
_entity_poly.type
_entity_poly.pdbx_seq_one_letter_code
_entity_poly.pdbx_strand_id
1 'polypeptide(L)'
;KKSAAEAHRLLVEAYGETALSERSCREWFQNLRTVNLTLKTKNVAEGRKYEDAELEALLNEDSCQTRQKELALTLGATQQAISHHLKSLGMIQKQGNWVSYELKPRNVERRFSICEMLLVRHKRKDFLHRIVTGDEKWIHYDNSKKR
;
A
#
# COMPACT_ATOMS: atom_id res chain seq x y z
N LYS A 1 28.15 26.57 -24.94
CA LYS A 1 27.89 25.11 -24.87
C LYS A 1 29.25 24.43 -24.87
N LYS A 2 29.64 23.73 -23.80
CA LYS A 2 30.90 22.97 -23.77
C LYS A 2 30.83 21.79 -24.74
N SER A 3 31.93 21.44 -25.39
CA SER A 3 32.00 20.26 -26.27
C SER A 3 32.23 18.97 -25.46
N ALA A 4 31.95 17.81 -26.06
CA ALA A 4 32.18 16.52 -25.40
C ALA A 4 33.68 16.29 -25.06
N ALA A 5 34.58 16.82 -25.89
CA ALA A 5 36.03 16.75 -25.67
C ALA A 5 36.48 17.64 -24.50
N GLU A 6 35.90 18.85 -24.37
CA GLU A 6 36.15 19.73 -23.22
C GLU A 6 35.61 19.12 -21.93
N ALA A 7 34.43 18.48 -21.97
CA ALA A 7 33.87 17.78 -20.83
C ALA A 7 34.75 16.59 -20.40
N HIS A 8 35.28 15.82 -21.35
CA HIS A 8 36.21 14.72 -21.05
C HIS A 8 37.51 15.24 -20.42
N ARG A 9 38.10 16.31 -20.95
CA ARG A 9 39.30 16.93 -20.36
C ARG A 9 39.09 17.37 -18.91
N LEU A 10 37.96 18.01 -18.63
CA LEU A 10 37.61 18.42 -17.26
C LEU A 10 37.36 17.22 -16.33
N LEU A 11 36.79 16.13 -16.85
CA LEU A 11 36.59 14.91 -16.08
C LEU A 11 37.92 14.20 -15.77
N VAL A 12 38.84 14.15 -16.73
CA VAL A 12 40.19 13.59 -16.52
C VAL A 12 40.99 14.45 -15.54
N GLU A 13 40.85 15.78 -15.61
CA GLU A 13 41.49 16.70 -14.65
C GLU A 13 40.98 16.51 -13.22
N ALA A 14 39.68 16.27 -13.04
CA ALA A 14 39.08 16.10 -11.72
C ALA A 14 39.19 14.66 -11.15
N TYR A 15 39.14 13.63 -12.00
CA TYR A 15 39.01 12.22 -11.59
C TYR A 15 40.17 11.31 -12.06
N GLY A 16 41.12 11.84 -12.82
CA GLY A 16 42.29 11.12 -13.30
C GLY A 16 41.94 9.86 -14.10
N GLU A 17 42.58 8.74 -13.76
CA GLU A 17 42.39 7.44 -14.41
C GLU A 17 40.99 6.84 -14.23
N THR A 18 40.22 7.33 -13.24
CA THR A 18 38.83 6.88 -13.01
C THR A 18 37.81 7.64 -13.86
N ALA A 19 38.27 8.61 -14.66
CA ALA A 19 37.40 9.38 -15.54
C ALA A 19 36.81 8.52 -16.67
N LEU A 20 35.58 8.85 -17.05
CA LEU A 20 34.91 8.22 -18.19
C LEU A 20 35.71 8.43 -19.47
N SER A 21 35.79 7.39 -20.31
CA SER A 21 36.47 7.48 -21.61
C SER A 21 35.87 8.56 -22.50
N GLU A 22 36.67 9.15 -23.38
CA GLU A 22 36.20 10.19 -24.29
C GLU A 22 35.04 9.70 -25.18
N ARG A 23 35.06 8.41 -25.54
CA ARG A 23 33.98 7.74 -26.28
C ARG A 23 32.68 7.75 -25.51
N SER A 24 32.70 7.39 -24.23
CA SER A 24 31.54 7.44 -23.35
C SER A 24 31.02 8.88 -23.19
N CYS A 25 31.90 9.88 -23.07
CA CYS A 25 31.49 11.28 -23.05
C CYS A 25 30.79 11.70 -24.35
N ARG A 26 31.30 11.30 -25.52
CA ARG A 26 30.65 11.60 -26.80
C ARG A 26 29.28 10.93 -26.93
N GLU A 27 29.17 9.66 -26.53
CA GLU A 27 27.89 8.91 -26.52
C GLU A 27 26.87 9.58 -25.59
N TRP A 28 27.28 10.04 -24.41
CA TRP A 28 26.43 10.82 -23.51
C TRP A 28 25.97 12.13 -24.12
N PHE A 29 26.86 12.90 -24.76
CA PHE A 29 26.49 14.15 -25.42
C PHE A 29 25.57 13.95 -26.63
N GLN A 30 25.74 12.85 -27.37
CA GLN A 30 24.84 12.43 -28.44
C GLN A 30 23.45 12.12 -27.87
N ASN A 31 23.40 11.26 -26.84
CA ASN A 31 22.16 10.90 -26.16
C ASN A 31 21.45 12.11 -25.54
N LEU A 32 22.19 13.07 -24.99
CA LEU A 32 21.62 14.29 -24.40
C LEU A 32 21.11 15.28 -25.45
N ARG A 33 21.61 15.20 -26.69
CA ARG A 33 21.11 15.98 -27.83
C ARG A 33 19.91 15.33 -28.51
N THR A 34 19.84 14.01 -28.56
CA THR A 34 18.73 13.26 -29.17
C THR A 34 17.58 13.04 -28.20
N VAL A 35 17.87 12.92 -26.90
CA VAL A 35 16.89 12.73 -25.84
C VAL A 35 16.76 14.02 -25.05
N ASN A 36 15.68 14.76 -25.30
CA ASN A 36 15.21 15.81 -24.40
C ASN A 36 15.06 15.22 -23.00
N LEU A 37 16.03 15.52 -22.11
CA LEU A 37 15.96 15.58 -20.64
C LEU A 37 15.03 14.59 -19.92
N THR A 38 14.87 13.38 -20.43
CA THR A 38 14.32 12.26 -19.69
C THR A 38 15.51 11.43 -19.22
N LEU A 39 16.24 11.98 -18.24
CA LEU A 39 16.86 11.18 -17.19
C LEU A 39 15.76 10.50 -16.34
N LYS A 40 14.83 9.82 -17.01
CA LYS A 40 14.28 8.60 -16.43
C LYS A 40 15.45 7.65 -16.56
N THR A 41 16.08 7.35 -15.43
CA THR A 41 16.63 6.02 -15.19
C THR A 41 15.80 5.05 -16.03
N LYS A 42 16.43 4.37 -16.99
CA LYS A 42 15.83 3.22 -17.66
C LYS A 42 15.63 2.11 -16.62
N ASN A 43 14.82 2.37 -15.62
CA ASN A 43 13.89 1.41 -15.08
C ASN A 43 12.84 1.26 -16.18
N VAL A 44 13.26 0.66 -17.29
CA VAL A 44 12.35 -0.07 -18.14
C VAL A 44 11.85 -1.15 -17.19
N ALA A 45 10.78 -0.85 -16.47
CA ALA A 45 9.88 -1.87 -16.01
C ALA A 45 9.40 -2.53 -17.30
N GLU A 46 10.16 -3.50 -17.78
CA GLU A 46 9.73 -4.41 -18.82
C GLU A 46 8.38 -4.94 -18.37
N GLY A 47 7.34 -4.47 -19.07
CA GLY A 47 5.94 -4.87 -19.00
C GLY A 47 5.41 -5.14 -17.59
N ARG A 48 4.83 -4.11 -16.94
CA ARG A 48 3.68 -4.43 -16.08
C ARG A 48 2.65 -5.07 -17.02
N LYS A 49 2.34 -6.36 -16.82
CA LYS A 49 1.33 -7.10 -17.60
C LYS A 49 -0.09 -6.64 -17.29
N TYR A 50 -0.26 -5.77 -16.31
CA TYR A 50 -1.53 -5.31 -15.76
C TYR A 50 -1.39 -3.86 -15.27
N GLU A 51 -2.49 -3.12 -15.29
CA GLU A 51 -2.55 -1.74 -14.81
C GLU A 51 -2.85 -1.65 -13.31
N ASP A 52 -2.45 -0.55 -12.68
CA ASP A 52 -2.67 -0.31 -11.25
C ASP A 52 -4.18 -0.31 -10.92
N ALA A 53 -5.00 0.21 -11.83
CA ALA A 53 -6.47 0.21 -11.72
C ALA A 53 -7.07 -1.20 -11.74
N GLU A 54 -6.47 -2.14 -12.48
CA GLU A 54 -6.90 -3.53 -12.55
C GLU A 54 -6.61 -4.25 -11.22
N LEU A 55 -5.44 -4.01 -10.64
CA LEU A 55 -5.09 -4.54 -9.33
C LEU A 55 -5.98 -3.98 -8.21
N GLU A 56 -6.27 -2.67 -8.24
CA GLU A 56 -7.16 -2.04 -7.27
C GLU A 56 -8.60 -2.55 -7.38
N ALA A 57 -9.13 -2.74 -8.59
CA ALA A 57 -10.45 -3.32 -8.80
C ALA A 57 -10.55 -4.73 -8.19
N LEU A 58 -9.53 -5.57 -8.41
CA LEU A 58 -9.50 -6.92 -7.84
C LEU A 58 -9.39 -6.92 -6.31
N LEU A 59 -8.80 -5.89 -5.69
CA LEU A 59 -8.74 -5.76 -4.23
C LEU A 59 -10.05 -5.26 -3.62
N ASN A 60 -10.81 -4.45 -4.36
CA ASN A 60 -12.11 -3.94 -3.91
C ASN A 60 -13.17 -5.04 -3.82
N GLU A 61 -13.06 -6.08 -4.66
CA GLU A 61 -13.93 -7.25 -4.58
C GLU A 61 -13.67 -8.11 -3.33
N ASP A 62 -12.40 -8.35 -3.02
CA ASP A 62 -11.98 -9.09 -1.83
C ASP A 62 -10.55 -8.69 -1.42
N SER A 63 -10.42 -8.20 -0.19
CA SER A 63 -9.18 -7.66 0.36
C SER A 63 -8.36 -8.68 1.15
N CYS A 64 -8.71 -9.97 1.11
CA CYS A 64 -8.07 -11.00 1.93
C CYS A 64 -6.60 -11.30 1.58
N GLN A 65 -5.81 -11.61 2.61
CA GLN A 65 -4.36 -11.85 2.54
C GLN A 65 -3.96 -13.03 1.64
N THR A 66 -4.81 -14.06 1.57
CA THR A 66 -4.61 -15.27 0.75
C THR A 66 -4.59 -14.95 -0.75
N ARG A 67 -5.14 -13.80 -1.16
CA ARG A 67 -5.34 -13.41 -2.56
C ARG A 67 -4.04 -13.02 -3.29
N GLN A 68 -2.91 -12.75 -2.62
CA GLN A 68 -1.66 -12.40 -3.36
C GLN A 68 -1.22 -13.48 -4.35
N LYS A 69 -1.43 -14.77 -4.01
CA LYS A 69 -1.13 -15.89 -4.91
C LYS A 69 -2.16 -16.00 -6.04
N GLU A 70 -3.42 -15.76 -5.75
CA GLU A 70 -4.51 -15.77 -6.73
C GLU A 70 -4.37 -14.60 -7.72
N LEU A 71 -4.11 -13.39 -7.22
CA LEU A 71 -3.78 -12.21 -8.03
C LEU A 71 -2.59 -12.47 -8.95
N ALA A 72 -1.54 -13.14 -8.45
CA ALA A 72 -0.39 -13.52 -9.25
C ALA A 72 -0.78 -14.46 -10.42
N LEU A 73 -1.67 -15.43 -10.17
CA LEU A 73 -2.19 -16.32 -11.21
C LEU A 73 -3.06 -15.56 -12.23
N THR A 74 -4.01 -14.75 -11.76
CA THR A 74 -4.94 -14.00 -12.62
C THR A 74 -4.21 -12.99 -13.50
N LEU A 75 -3.23 -12.27 -12.93
CA LEU A 75 -2.48 -11.20 -13.60
C LEU A 75 -1.23 -11.74 -14.34
N GLY A 76 -1.03 -13.07 -14.35
CA GLY A 76 0.12 -13.71 -15.00
C GLY A 76 1.48 -13.20 -14.50
N ALA A 77 1.55 -12.82 -13.22
CA ALA A 77 2.68 -12.18 -12.57
C ALA A 77 3.24 -13.06 -11.44
N THR A 78 4.45 -12.77 -10.97
CA THR A 78 4.96 -13.45 -9.78
C THR A 78 4.34 -12.85 -8.52
N GLN A 79 4.18 -13.66 -7.47
CA GLN A 79 3.69 -13.17 -6.17
C GLN A 79 4.56 -12.03 -5.62
N GLN A 80 5.87 -12.06 -5.86
CA GLN A 80 6.79 -10.99 -5.49
C GLN A 80 6.48 -9.69 -6.22
N ALA A 81 6.19 -9.73 -7.52
CA ALA A 81 5.81 -8.55 -8.29
C ALA A 81 4.54 -7.90 -7.72
N ILE A 82 3.53 -8.71 -7.38
CA ILE A 82 2.30 -8.24 -6.72
C ILE A 82 2.62 -7.60 -5.36
N SER A 83 3.43 -8.26 -4.52
CA SER A 83 3.80 -7.74 -3.20
C SER A 83 4.56 -6.41 -3.28
N HIS A 84 5.52 -6.29 -4.19
CA HIS A 84 6.26 -5.04 -4.42
C HIS A 84 5.34 -3.93 -4.93
N HIS A 85 4.44 -4.28 -5.84
CA HIS A 85 3.48 -3.33 -6.40
C HIS A 85 2.52 -2.79 -5.32
N LEU A 86 1.94 -3.66 -4.50
CA LEU A 86 1.09 -3.25 -3.36
C LEU A 86 1.83 -2.31 -2.41
N LYS A 87 3.11 -2.59 -2.12
CA LYS A 87 3.95 -1.69 -1.31
C LYS A 87 4.17 -0.35 -1.99
N SER A 88 4.37 -0.33 -3.31
CA SER A 88 4.54 0.91 -4.07
C SER A 88 3.28 1.79 -4.10
N LEU A 89 2.10 1.17 -4.03
CA LEU A 89 0.81 1.84 -3.86
C LEU A 89 0.53 2.29 -2.41
N GLY A 90 1.44 2.00 -1.47
CA GLY A 90 1.26 2.34 -0.05
C GLY A 90 0.26 1.43 0.68
N MET A 91 -0.14 0.31 0.09
CA MET A 91 -1.06 -0.64 0.71
C MET A 91 -0.34 -1.44 1.80
N ILE A 92 -1.00 -1.59 2.94
CA ILE A 92 -0.50 -2.38 4.07
C ILE A 92 -1.46 -3.51 4.43
N GLN A 93 -0.89 -4.65 4.77
CA GLN A 93 -1.65 -5.81 5.20
C GLN A 93 -2.13 -5.61 6.64
N LYS A 94 -3.45 -5.66 6.86
CA LYS A 94 -4.05 -5.63 8.19
C LYS A 94 -4.77 -6.95 8.47
N GLN A 95 -4.79 -7.35 9.74
CA GLN A 95 -5.64 -8.45 10.16
C GLN A 95 -7.09 -7.97 10.24
N GLY A 96 -8.02 -8.87 9.96
CA GLY A 96 -9.45 -8.59 10.12
C GLY A 96 -9.81 -8.37 11.59
N ASN A 97 -10.86 -7.59 11.83
CA ASN A 97 -11.40 -7.43 13.17
C ASN A 97 -12.27 -8.63 13.52
N TRP A 98 -12.10 -9.16 14.73
CA TRP A 98 -12.99 -10.18 15.28
C TRP A 98 -14.35 -9.56 15.59
N VAL A 99 -15.39 -10.05 14.91
CA VAL A 99 -16.79 -9.71 15.19
C VAL A 99 -17.44 -10.90 15.87
N SER A 100 -17.96 -10.70 17.07
CA SER A 100 -18.45 -11.79 17.94
C SER A 100 -19.60 -12.60 17.35
N TYR A 101 -20.45 -11.95 16.53
CA TYR A 101 -21.65 -12.57 15.97
C TYR A 101 -21.93 -12.09 14.55
N GLU A 102 -22.33 -13.02 13.69
CA GLU A 102 -22.93 -12.70 12.40
C GLU A 102 -24.38 -12.24 12.62
N LEU A 103 -24.65 -10.96 12.36
CA LEU A 103 -25.96 -10.38 12.57
C LEU A 103 -26.89 -10.68 11.39
N LYS A 104 -28.05 -11.28 11.68
CA LYS A 104 -29.14 -11.41 10.71
C LYS A 104 -29.66 -10.02 10.30
N PRO A 105 -30.16 -9.83 9.05
CA PRO A 105 -30.65 -8.52 8.58
C PRO A 105 -31.66 -7.86 9.53
N ARG A 106 -32.61 -8.64 10.08
CA ARG A 106 -33.58 -8.17 11.08
C ARG A 106 -32.93 -7.59 12.34
N ASN A 107 -31.83 -8.20 12.81
CA ASN A 107 -31.11 -7.72 13.99
C ASN A 107 -30.32 -6.44 13.67
N VAL A 108 -29.80 -6.32 12.45
CA VAL A 108 -29.13 -5.09 11.97
C VAL A 108 -30.12 -3.94 11.98
N GLU A 109 -31.29 -4.13 11.36
CA GLU A 109 -32.34 -3.10 11.29
C GLU A 109 -32.82 -2.71 12.69
N ARG A 110 -33.12 -3.69 13.56
CA ARG A 110 -33.54 -3.41 14.93
C ARG A 110 -32.50 -2.61 15.72
N ARG A 111 -31.21 -2.94 15.57
CA ARG A 111 -30.11 -2.19 16.21
C ARG A 111 -30.03 -0.77 15.65
N PHE A 112 -30.12 -0.62 14.34
CA PHE A 112 -30.11 0.70 13.68
C PHE A 112 -31.24 1.59 14.21
N SER A 113 -32.49 1.12 14.21
CA SER A 113 -33.64 1.89 14.68
C SER A 113 -33.51 2.28 16.16
N ILE A 114 -33.04 1.37 17.03
CA ILE A 114 -32.82 1.69 18.45
C ILE A 114 -31.76 2.78 18.60
N CYS A 115 -30.63 2.65 17.90
CA CYS A 115 -29.56 3.65 17.93
C CYS A 115 -30.04 5.02 17.44
N GLU A 116 -30.81 5.05 16.36
CA GLU A 116 -31.38 6.29 15.81
C GLU A 116 -32.31 6.98 16.83
N MET A 117 -33.23 6.24 17.44
CA MET A 117 -34.12 6.77 18.48
C MET A 117 -33.34 7.31 19.68
N LEU A 118 -32.34 6.57 20.17
CA LEU A 118 -31.51 6.98 21.30
C LEU A 118 -30.69 8.23 20.97
N LEU A 119 -30.16 8.33 19.74
CA LEU A 119 -29.42 9.50 19.27
C LEU A 119 -30.31 10.74 19.19
N VAL A 120 -31.51 10.61 18.64
CA VAL A 120 -32.50 11.71 18.59
C VAL A 120 -32.86 12.17 20.00
N ARG A 121 -33.09 11.24 20.93
CA ARG A 121 -33.37 11.55 22.33
C ARG A 121 -32.19 12.31 22.98
N HIS A 122 -30.96 11.85 22.77
CA HIS A 122 -29.75 12.47 23.33
C HIS A 122 -29.56 13.89 22.81
N LYS A 123 -29.77 14.12 21.51
CA LYS A 123 -29.70 15.45 20.90
C LYS A 123 -30.74 16.43 21.45
N ARG A 124 -31.94 15.95 21.83
CA ARG A 124 -32.98 16.78 22.45
C ARG A 124 -32.64 17.13 23.90
N LYS A 125 -32.14 16.16 24.66
CA LYS A 125 -31.68 16.36 26.03
C LYS A 125 -30.70 15.27 26.41
N ASP A 126 -29.54 15.69 26.89
CA ASP A 126 -28.57 14.74 27.41
C ASP A 126 -29.16 13.98 28.62
N PHE A 127 -29.12 12.65 28.52
CA PHE A 127 -29.65 11.72 29.50
C PHE A 127 -28.59 10.73 29.99
N LEU A 128 -27.34 10.80 29.50
CA LEU A 128 -26.29 9.85 29.85
C LEU A 128 -25.99 9.85 31.35
N HIS A 129 -26.05 11.02 32.01
CA HIS A 129 -25.90 11.16 33.46
C HIS A 129 -26.92 10.39 34.31
N ARG A 130 -28.00 9.87 33.69
CA ARG A 130 -29.06 9.10 34.38
C ARG A 130 -28.95 7.60 34.15
N ILE A 131 -28.04 7.17 33.26
CA ILE A 131 -27.91 5.76 32.91
C ILE A 131 -27.05 5.06 33.95
N VAL A 132 -27.54 3.95 34.48
CA VAL A 132 -26.77 2.97 35.24
C VAL A 132 -26.77 1.67 34.42
N THR A 133 -25.58 1.14 34.13
CA THR A 133 -25.40 -0.10 33.37
C THR A 133 -24.79 -1.18 34.26
N GLY A 134 -25.17 -2.43 34.05
CA GLY A 134 -24.53 -3.60 34.67
C GLY A 134 -24.43 -4.73 33.64
N ASP A 135 -23.33 -5.48 33.69
CA ASP A 135 -23.10 -6.69 32.90
C ASP A 135 -22.22 -7.65 33.70
N GLU A 136 -22.29 -8.94 33.38
CA GLU A 136 -21.52 -9.98 34.05
C GLU A 136 -20.31 -10.38 33.20
N LYS A 137 -19.14 -10.49 33.84
CA LYS A 137 -17.90 -10.94 33.19
C LYS A 137 -17.27 -12.07 33.98
N TRP A 138 -17.02 -13.19 33.30
CA TRP A 138 -16.30 -14.32 33.87
C TRP A 138 -14.83 -13.95 34.15
N ILE A 139 -14.34 -14.28 35.34
CA ILE A 139 -12.93 -14.15 35.73
C ILE A 139 -12.38 -15.56 35.91
N HIS A 140 -11.41 -15.92 35.08
CA HIS A 140 -10.75 -17.23 35.20
C HIS A 140 -9.78 -17.24 36.39
N TYR A 141 -9.81 -18.33 37.15
CA TYR A 141 -8.85 -18.58 38.22
C TYR A 141 -7.59 -19.24 37.66
N ASP A 142 -6.44 -18.58 37.76
CA ASP A 142 -5.15 -19.15 37.36
C ASP A 142 -4.48 -19.83 38.57
N ASN A 143 -4.29 -21.15 38.50
CA ASN A 143 -3.63 -21.94 39.53
C ASN A 143 -2.20 -22.28 39.13
N SER A 144 -1.27 -21.38 39.44
CA SER A 144 0.16 -21.54 39.13
C SER A 144 0.85 -22.73 39.81
N LYS A 145 0.18 -23.44 40.73
CA LYS A 145 0.72 -24.60 41.46
C LYS A 145 0.40 -25.97 40.84
N LYS A 146 -0.28 -26.02 39.69
CA LYS A 146 -0.58 -27.27 38.96
C LYS A 146 0.00 -27.25 37.55
N ARG A 147 1.30 -26.98 37.42
CA ARG A 147 2.04 -27.15 36.17
C ARG A 147 3.07 -28.26 36.31
#